data_AF-A0A3L7Q884-F1
#
_entry.id   AF-A0A3L7Q884-F1
#
_cell.length_a   1.000
_cell.length_b   1.000
_cell.length_c   1.000
_cell.angle_alpha   90.00
_cell.angle_beta   90.00
_cell.angle_gamma   90.00
#
_symmetry.space_group_name_H-M   'P 1'
#
loop_
_entity.id
_entity.type
_entity.pdbx_description
1 polymer ?
#
loop_
_entity_poly.entity_id
_entity_poly.type
_entity_poly.pdbx_seq_one_letter_code
_entity_poly.pdbx_strand_id
1 'polypeptide(L)'
;YVSRKHPDEGMRRHSWMTRNLVPAWFSNDNVHPSGDHVPYLANRFERTALREESGTLPLVPFVRVPYYIFLGRKSSGTTTGS
;
A
#
# COMPACT_ATOMS: atom_id res chain seq x y z
N TYR A 1 3.62 -2.57 -2.89
CA TYR A 1 3.62 -1.19 -2.34
C TYR A 1 4.93 -0.96 -1.63
N VAL A 2 5.41 0.27 -1.42
CA VAL A 2 6.60 0.51 -0.57
C VAL A 2 6.29 1.59 0.46
N SER A 3 6.81 1.53 1.68
CA SER A 3 6.54 2.60 2.65
C SER A 3 7.16 3.92 2.20
N ARG A 4 6.60 5.06 2.67
CA ARG A 4 7.32 6.34 2.61
C ARG A 4 8.64 6.25 3.38
N LYS A 5 9.56 7.19 3.09
CA LYS A 5 10.82 7.34 3.84
C LYS A 5 10.56 7.56 5.33
N HIS A 6 9.53 8.35 5.64
CA HIS A 6 9.01 8.61 6.97
C HIS A 6 7.52 8.23 6.95
N PRO A 7 7.18 6.96 7.29
CA PRO A 7 5.80 6.52 7.35
C PRO A 7 5.07 7.15 8.54
N ASP A 8 3.76 7.32 8.43
CA ASP A 8 2.92 7.81 9.52
C ASP A 8 2.90 6.80 10.69
N GLU A 9 2.51 7.26 11.88
CA GLU A 9 2.45 6.42 13.07
C GLU A 9 1.55 5.19 12.85
N GLY A 10 2.06 4.02 13.24
CA GLY A 10 1.37 2.74 13.06
C GLY A 10 1.49 2.11 11.65
N MET A 11 2.17 2.73 10.70
CA MET A 11 2.47 2.13 9.39
C MET A 11 3.80 1.38 9.38
N ARG A 12 3.94 0.34 8.55
CA ARG A 12 5.21 -0.40 8.41
C ARG A 12 6.28 0.45 7.75
N ARG A 13 7.50 0.34 8.26
CA ARG A 13 8.71 0.91 7.66
C ARG A 13 9.44 -0.15 6.82
N HIS A 14 9.69 0.15 5.56
CA HIS A 14 10.49 -0.69 4.68
C HIS A 14 11.95 -0.21 4.60
N SER A 15 12.84 -1.20 4.44
CA SER A 15 14.27 -0.94 4.22
C SER A 15 14.48 -0.07 2.96
N TRP A 16 15.62 0.63 2.89
CA TRP A 16 15.99 1.37 1.69
C TRP A 16 16.05 0.46 0.45
N MET A 17 16.58 -0.75 0.61
CA MET A 17 16.67 -1.73 -0.48
C MET A 17 15.28 -2.10 -1.01
N THR A 18 14.32 -2.41 -0.13
CA THR A 18 12.93 -2.69 -0.51
C THR A 18 12.29 -1.51 -1.22
N ARG A 19 12.52 -0.27 -0.76
CA ARG A 19 11.94 0.95 -1.34
C ARG A 19 12.47 1.29 -2.73
N ASN A 20 13.64 0.77 -3.14
CA ASN A 20 14.25 1.08 -4.43
C ASN A 20 14.25 -0.12 -5.39
N LEU A 21 14.59 -1.31 -4.91
CA LEU A 21 14.67 -2.49 -5.77
C LEU A 21 13.31 -3.05 -6.17
N VAL A 22 12.33 -3.05 -5.26
CA VAL A 22 10.99 -3.55 -5.59
C VAL A 22 10.33 -2.67 -6.67
N PRO A 23 10.28 -1.33 -6.57
CA PRO A 23 9.71 -0.52 -7.64
C PRO A 23 10.48 -0.64 -8.96
N ALA A 24 11.83 -0.68 -8.92
CA ALA A 24 12.63 -0.84 -10.13
C ALA A 24 12.34 -2.16 -10.86
N TRP A 25 12.21 -3.25 -10.10
CA TRP A 25 11.86 -4.56 -10.67
C TRP A 25 10.44 -4.58 -11.24
N PHE A 26 9.44 -4.16 -10.47
CA PHE A 26 8.04 -4.17 -10.90
C PHE A 26 7.73 -3.17 -12.03
N SER A 27 8.55 -2.14 -12.21
CA SER A 27 8.42 -1.21 -13.33
C SER A 27 8.57 -1.92 -14.69
N ASN A 28 9.30 -3.03 -14.74
CA ASN A 28 9.40 -3.85 -15.96
C ASN A 28 8.06 -4.49 -16.33
N ASP A 29 7.19 -4.72 -15.34
CA ASP A 29 5.84 -5.27 -15.51
C ASP A 29 4.75 -4.19 -15.58
N ASN A 30 5.13 -2.90 -15.74
CA ASN A 30 4.25 -1.73 -15.67
C ASN A 30 3.47 -1.61 -14.34
N VAL A 31 4.03 -2.16 -13.26
CA VAL A 31 3.50 -2.03 -11.91
C VAL A 31 4.33 -1.02 -11.15
N HIS A 32 3.67 -0.05 -10.51
CA HIS A 32 4.34 1.06 -9.82
C HIS A 32 4.06 1.04 -8.32
N PRO A 33 4.80 0.25 -7.51
CA PRO A 33 4.70 0.30 -6.07
C PRO A 33 5.09 1.70 -5.55
N SER A 34 4.12 2.41 -4.97
CA SER A 34 4.34 3.71 -4.34
C SER A 34 3.98 3.67 -2.85
N GLY A 35 4.61 4.58 -2.09
CA GLY A 35 4.28 4.84 -0.69
C GLY A 35 3.14 5.81 -0.47
N ASP A 36 2.62 6.40 -1.54
CA ASP A 36 1.48 7.31 -1.45
C ASP A 36 0.14 6.59 -1.54
N HIS A 37 0.12 5.29 -1.84
CA HIS A 37 -1.12 4.53 -1.96
C HIS A 37 -1.96 4.55 -0.68
N VAL A 38 -1.36 4.13 0.45
CA VAL A 38 -2.09 4.04 1.74
C VAL A 38 -2.51 5.43 2.23
N PRO A 39 -1.64 6.46 2.25
CA PRO A 39 -2.04 7.82 2.62
C PRO A 39 -3.13 8.39 1.71
N TYR A 40 -3.06 8.16 0.40
CA TYR A 40 -4.09 8.59 -0.55
C TYR A 40 -5.45 7.97 -0.23
N LEU A 41 -5.49 6.65 0.06
CA LEU A 41 -6.71 5.96 0.44
C LEU A 41 -7.24 6.44 1.81
N ALA A 42 -6.36 6.62 2.79
CA ALA A 42 -6.72 7.10 4.12
C ALA A 42 -7.32 8.52 4.11
N ASN A 43 -6.90 9.37 3.17
CA ASN A 43 -7.49 10.70 2.99
C ASN A 43 -8.87 10.68 2.31
N ARG A 44 -9.19 9.61 1.58
CA ARG A 44 -10.41 9.54 0.74
C ARG A 44 -11.51 8.66 1.33
N PHE A 45 -11.15 7.78 2.26
CA PHE A 45 -12.06 6.83 2.88
C PHE A 45 -11.90 6.85 4.39
N GLU A 46 -12.99 6.59 5.10
CA GLU A 46 -12.93 6.25 6.51
C GLU A 46 -12.25 4.87 6.63
N ARG A 47 -10.99 4.84 7.08
CA ARG A 47 -10.21 3.61 7.20
C ARG A 47 -10.77 2.73 8.32
N THR A 48 -11.38 1.60 7.96
CA THR A 48 -11.84 0.57 8.90
C THR A 48 -10.69 -0.35 9.32
N ALA A 49 -9.84 -0.75 8.38
CA ALA A 49 -8.67 -1.58 8.68
C ALA A 49 -7.55 -1.37 7.65
N LEU A 50 -6.31 -1.54 8.11
CA LEU A 50 -5.13 -1.61 7.27
C LEU A 50 -4.26 -2.78 7.77
N ARG A 51 -3.87 -3.67 6.87
CA ARG A 51 -2.87 -4.70 7.13
C ARG A 51 -1.73 -4.55 6.14
N GLU A 52 -0.52 -4.56 6.67
CA GLU A 52 0.70 -4.47 5.88
C GLU A 52 1.53 -5.71 6.12
N GLU A 53 1.80 -6.44 5.05
CA GLU A 53 2.40 -7.77 5.11
C GLU A 53 3.42 -7.93 3.96
N SER A 54 4.07 -9.09 3.92
CA SER A 54 5.02 -9.45 2.88
C SER A 54 4.79 -10.88 2.44
N GLY A 55 4.73 -11.11 1.14
CA GLY A 55 4.40 -12.41 0.56
C GLY A 55 5.45 -12.84 -0.47
N THR A 56 5.55 -14.14 -0.71
CA THR A 56 6.42 -14.68 -1.75
C THR A 56 5.68 -14.69 -3.09
N LEU A 57 6.38 -14.42 -4.19
CA LEU A 57 5.79 -14.54 -5.52
C LEU A 57 5.86 -15.99 -6.01
N PRO A 58 4.84 -16.49 -6.73
CA PRO A 58 4.80 -17.87 -7.21
C PRO A 58 6.01 -18.30 -8.06
N LEU A 59 6.59 -17.38 -8.83
CA LEU A 59 7.70 -17.65 -9.76
C LEU A 59 9.08 -17.25 -9.23
N VAL A 60 9.15 -16.55 -8.09
CA VAL A 60 10.41 -16.04 -7.54
C VAL A 60 10.53 -16.47 -6.09
N PRO A 61 11.06 -17.69 -5.85
CA PRO A 61 11.23 -18.19 -4.49
C PRO A 61 12.22 -17.29 -3.73
N PHE A 62 12.08 -17.26 -2.40
CA PHE A 62 12.91 -16.49 -1.46
C PHE A 62 12.77 -14.96 -1.48
N VAL A 63 12.19 -14.38 -2.54
CA VAL A 63 11.91 -12.94 -2.56
C VAL A 63 10.54 -12.67 -1.94
N ARG A 64 10.54 -11.93 -0.83
CA ARG A 64 9.31 -11.43 -0.20
C ARG A 64 9.03 -10.00 -0.64
N VAL A 65 7.87 -9.78 -1.24
CA VAL A 65 7.42 -8.48 -1.72
C VAL A 65 6.38 -7.90 -0.75
N PRO A 66 6.51 -6.63 -0.36
CA PRO A 66 5.52 -5.96 0.47
C PRO A 66 4.20 -5.69 -0.26
N TYR A 67 3.09 -6.01 0.41
CA TYR A 67 1.73 -5.67 0.00
C TYR A 67 0.93 -5.10 1.17
N TYR A 68 -0.21 -4.49 0.87
CA TYR A 68 -1.16 -4.04 1.89
C TYR A 68 -2.58 -4.47 1.51
N ILE A 69 -3.43 -4.59 2.52
CA ILE A 69 -4.87 -4.73 2.42
C ILE A 69 -5.48 -3.52 3.12
N PHE A 70 -6.26 -2.72 2.39
CA PHE A 70 -6.94 -1.55 2.92
C PHE A 70 -8.45 -1.76 2.84
N LEU A 71 -9.13 -1.67 3.99
CA LEU A 71 -10.58 -1.66 4.09
C LEU A 71 -11.02 -0.26 4.49
N GLY A 72 -11.78 0.40 3.62
CA GLY A 72 -12.29 1.74 3.86
C GLY A 72 -13.76 1.86 3.49
N ARG A 73 -14.47 2.69 4.25
CA ARG A 73 -15.87 3.03 3.99
C ARG A 73 -15.93 4.30 3.16
N LYS A 74 -16.73 4.28 2.09
CA LYS A 74 -17.15 5.52 1.41
C LYS A 74 -18.13 6.22 2.33
N SER A 75 -17.95 7.53 2.52
CA SER A 75 -19.01 8.34 3.11
C SER A 75 -20.25 8.14 2.25
N SER A 76 -21.32 7.61 2.83
CA SER A 76 -22.64 7.62 2.22
C SER A 76 -23.00 9.09 2.11
N GLY A 77 -22.71 9.70 0.96
CA GLY A 77 -23.13 11.06 0.70
C GLY A 77 -24.61 11.13 1.04
N THR A 78 -24.97 11.98 1.99
CA THR A 78 -26.36 12.24 2.33
C THR A 78 -27.05 12.69 1.05
N THR A 79 -27.71 11.76 0.36
CA THR A 79 -28.70 12.10 -0.65
C THR A 79 -29.88 12.65 0.14
N THR A 80 -29.82 13.94 0.49
CA THR A 80 -30.97 14.69 0.93
C THR A 80 -31.94 14.71 -0.23
N GLY A 81 -32.98 13.87 -0.12
CA GLY A 81 -34.02 13.72 -1.12
C GLY A 81 -35.22 13.04 -0.50
N SER A 82 -35.98 13.77 0.31
CA SER A 82 -37.42 13.65 0.54
C SER A 82 -37.91 14.87 1.31
#